data_AF-A0A1X1ZBB9-F1
#
_entry.id   AF-A0A1X1ZBB9-F1
#
_cell.length_a   1.000
_cell.length_b   1.000
_cell.length_c   1.000
_cell.angle_alpha   90.00
_cell.angle_beta   90.00
_cell.angle_gamma   90.00
#
_symmetry.space_group_name_H-M   'P 1'
#
loop_
_entity.id
_entity.type
_entity.pdbx_description
1 polymer ?
#
loop_
_entity_poly.entity_id
_entity_poly.type
_entity_poly.pdbx_seq_one_letter_code
_entity_poly.pdbx_strand_id
1 'polypeptide(L)'
;MTNPDNDADGPPRLALIVALVVAVTAVGAALTVAALHQPGKRPPAPVPVVTVPAPQADSQDCRALLEALPAQLGDFRRAELAAPAPQGAAAWTGDSGEAVVLRCGLDRPADFVVGSPIQVVDHVQWFEVREGDRATWYAVDRKVYLALTLPPGSGPTPIQEVSDLIADTIGAVPIRPGPPR
;
A
#
# COMPACT_ATOMS: atom_id res chain seq x y z
N MET A 1 -76.78 -43.04 2.26
CA MET A 1 -75.43 -43.63 2.26
C MET A 1 -74.43 -42.49 2.32
N THR A 2 -73.88 -42.30 3.50
CA THR A 2 -72.83 -41.33 3.86
C THR A 2 -71.53 -41.69 3.16
N ASN A 3 -70.90 -40.74 2.48
CA ASN A 3 -69.52 -40.85 2.02
C ASN A 3 -68.61 -40.22 3.10
N PRO A 4 -67.64 -40.94 3.66
CA PRO A 4 -66.75 -40.40 4.68
C PRO A 4 -65.61 -39.59 4.03
N ASP A 5 -65.30 -38.48 4.69
CA ASP A 5 -64.02 -37.79 4.88
C ASP A 5 -62.86 -38.05 3.91
N ASN A 6 -62.24 -36.94 3.46
CA ASN A 6 -60.80 -36.75 3.59
C ASN A 6 -60.45 -35.25 3.44
N ASP A 7 -60.74 -34.48 4.49
CA ASP A 7 -59.95 -33.30 4.83
C ASP A 7 -58.62 -33.79 5.44
N ALA A 8 -57.52 -33.69 4.70
CA ALA A 8 -56.15 -33.41 5.19
C ALA A 8 -55.09 -33.66 4.11
N ASP A 9 -55.16 -32.99 2.96
CA ASP A 9 -54.02 -32.98 2.01
C ASP A 9 -53.11 -31.77 2.29
N GLY A 10 -52.58 -31.72 3.52
CA GLY A 10 -51.41 -30.90 3.84
C GLY A 10 -50.17 -31.75 3.62
N PRO A 11 -49.07 -31.20 3.04
CA PRO A 11 -47.85 -31.98 2.82
C PRO A 11 -47.42 -32.64 4.14
N PRO A 12 -47.08 -33.94 4.13
CA PRO A 12 -46.84 -34.68 5.35
C PRO A 12 -45.77 -33.97 6.16
N ARG A 13 -45.98 -33.79 7.48
CA ARG A 13 -45.06 -33.06 8.37
C ARG A 13 -43.60 -33.52 8.22
N LEU A 14 -43.42 -34.80 7.88
CA LEU A 14 -42.13 -35.40 7.60
C LEU A 14 -41.47 -34.83 6.33
N ALA A 15 -42.22 -34.56 5.26
CA ALA A 15 -41.72 -33.88 4.06
C ALA A 15 -41.31 -32.43 4.35
N LEU A 16 -42.05 -31.71 5.20
CA LEU A 16 -41.68 -30.36 5.62
C LEU A 16 -40.38 -30.34 6.43
N ILE A 17 -40.21 -31.29 7.36
CA ILE A 17 -38.98 -31.41 8.16
C ILE A 17 -37.78 -31.76 7.27
N VAL A 18 -37.94 -32.70 6.34
CA VAL A 18 -36.87 -33.07 5.39
C VAL A 18 -36.49 -31.88 4.51
N ALA A 19 -37.46 -31.17 3.95
CA ALA A 19 -37.21 -29.99 3.13
C ALA A 19 -36.45 -28.89 3.89
N LEU A 20 -36.82 -28.65 5.16
CA LEU A 20 -36.14 -27.67 6.01
C LEU A 20 -34.68 -28.07 6.29
N VAL A 21 -34.43 -29.33 6.63
CA VAL A 21 -33.06 -29.83 6.88
C VAL A 21 -32.20 -29.70 5.62
N VAL A 22 -32.75 -30.06 4.45
CA VAL A 22 -32.06 -29.91 3.16
C VAL A 22 -31.77 -28.44 2.86
N ALA A 23 -32.72 -27.54 3.08
CA ALA A 23 -32.53 -26.11 2.87
C ALA A 23 -31.43 -25.53 3.78
N VAL A 24 -31.45 -25.86 5.08
CA VAL A 24 -30.45 -25.36 6.05
C VAL A 24 -29.06 -25.91 5.73
N THR A 25 -28.95 -27.19 5.39
CA THR A 25 -27.67 -27.79 4.99
C THR A 25 -27.14 -27.20 3.70
N ALA A 26 -27.99 -26.95 2.70
CA ALA A 26 -27.61 -26.30 1.46
C ALA A 26 -27.13 -24.85 1.68
N VAL A 27 -27.84 -24.07 2.50
CA VAL A 27 -27.42 -22.70 2.85
C VAL A 27 -26.11 -22.71 3.63
N GLY A 28 -25.96 -23.60 4.61
CA GLY A 28 -24.71 -23.76 5.36
C GLY A 28 -23.53 -24.14 4.46
N ALA A 29 -23.73 -25.06 3.51
CA ALA A 29 -22.73 -25.43 2.53
C ALA A 29 -22.40 -24.26 1.58
N ALA A 30 -23.41 -23.52 1.10
CA ALA A 30 -23.20 -22.36 0.24
C ALA A 30 -22.41 -21.24 0.96
N LEU A 31 -22.71 -20.97 2.23
CA LEU A 31 -22.02 -19.96 3.04
C LEU A 31 -20.57 -20.37 3.35
N THR A 32 -20.30 -21.65 3.64
CA THR A 32 -18.93 -22.13 3.85
C THR A 32 -18.12 -22.07 2.55
N VAL A 33 -18.71 -22.48 1.42
CA VAL A 33 -18.10 -22.33 0.09
C VAL A 33 -17.83 -20.86 -0.24
N ALA A 34 -18.77 -19.95 0.01
CA ALA A 34 -18.59 -18.51 -0.21
C ALA A 34 -17.48 -17.91 0.69
N ALA A 35 -17.38 -18.33 1.95
CA ALA A 35 -16.32 -17.90 2.86
C ALA A 35 -14.92 -18.41 2.46
N LEU A 36 -14.86 -19.60 1.85
CA LEU A 36 -13.62 -20.17 1.30
C LEU A 36 -13.24 -19.56 -0.05
N HIS A 37 -14.23 -19.19 -0.88
CA HIS A 37 -14.04 -18.61 -2.20
C HIS A 37 -13.93 -17.08 -2.19
N GLN A 38 -13.68 -16.45 -1.04
CA GLN A 38 -13.42 -15.00 -0.96
C GLN A 38 -12.27 -14.63 -1.91
N PRO A 39 -12.54 -13.90 -3.02
CA PRO A 39 -11.52 -13.55 -4.01
C PRO A 39 -10.43 -12.60 -3.48
N GLY A 40 -10.56 -12.11 -2.25
CA GLY A 40 -9.64 -11.18 -1.60
C GLY A 40 -8.55 -11.80 -0.72
N LYS A 41 -8.40 -13.14 -0.68
CA LYS A 41 -7.41 -13.82 0.17
C LYS A 41 -6.09 -14.19 -0.50
N ARG A 42 -5.87 -13.83 -1.77
CA ARG A 42 -4.54 -13.97 -2.37
C ARG A 42 -3.71 -12.78 -1.88
N PRO A 43 -2.57 -12.99 -1.19
CA PRO A 43 -1.68 -11.89 -0.84
C PRO A 43 -1.35 -11.11 -2.11
N PRO A 44 -1.33 -9.76 -2.05
CA PRO A 44 -0.88 -8.97 -3.19
C PRO A 44 0.50 -9.46 -3.65
N ALA A 45 0.73 -9.49 -4.96
CA ALA A 45 2.01 -9.92 -5.49
C ALA A 45 3.13 -9.03 -4.94
N PRO A 46 4.31 -9.59 -4.58
CA PRO A 46 5.43 -8.79 -4.12
C PRO A 46 5.83 -7.71 -5.14
N VAL A 47 6.09 -6.50 -4.67
CA VAL A 47 6.41 -5.35 -5.52
C VAL A 47 7.88 -5.42 -5.95
N PRO A 48 8.19 -5.50 -7.25
CA PRO A 48 9.56 -5.41 -7.72
C PRO A 48 10.06 -3.98 -7.58
N VAL A 49 11.22 -3.81 -6.94
CA VAL A 49 11.86 -2.51 -6.75
C VAL A 49 13.26 -2.59 -7.32
N VAL A 50 13.54 -1.76 -8.34
CA VAL A 50 14.88 -1.67 -8.92
C VAL A 50 15.87 -1.16 -7.88
N THR A 51 17.04 -1.78 -7.84
CA THR A 51 18.16 -1.38 -6.99
C THR A 51 18.83 -0.16 -7.58
N VAL A 52 19.04 0.86 -6.74
CA VAL A 52 19.77 2.09 -7.06
C VAL A 52 20.83 2.32 -5.98
N PRO A 53 21.89 3.10 -6.24
CA PRO A 53 22.89 3.43 -5.23
C PRO A 53 22.25 4.03 -3.96
N ALA A 54 22.39 3.30 -2.86
CA ALA A 54 21.83 3.65 -1.57
C ALA A 54 22.86 3.39 -0.44
N PRO A 55 24.01 4.09 -0.43
CA PRO A 55 25.11 3.80 0.49
C PRO A 55 24.78 4.04 1.96
N GLN A 56 23.66 4.72 2.26
CA GLN A 56 23.21 5.01 3.62
C GLN A 56 21.93 4.24 4.00
N ALA A 57 21.54 3.23 3.21
CA ALA A 57 20.30 2.48 3.41
C ALA A 57 20.21 1.74 4.76
N ASP A 58 21.35 1.39 5.36
CA ASP A 58 21.46 0.71 6.67
C ASP A 58 21.72 1.68 7.83
N SER A 59 21.76 2.99 7.55
CA SER A 59 21.96 4.03 8.56
C SER A 59 20.90 3.96 9.67
N GLN A 60 21.23 4.51 10.84
CA GLN A 60 20.27 4.59 11.95
C GLN A 60 19.01 5.35 11.56
N ASP A 61 19.13 6.39 10.73
CA ASP A 61 18.00 7.21 10.30
C ASP A 61 17.04 6.46 9.40
N CYS A 62 17.57 5.71 8.42
CA CYS A 62 16.73 4.91 7.55
C CYS A 62 16.06 3.76 8.30
N ARG A 63 16.75 3.14 9.27
CA ARG A 63 16.12 2.12 10.13
C ARG A 63 14.99 2.70 10.97
N ALA A 64 15.23 3.82 11.66
CA ALA A 64 14.22 4.48 12.48
C ALA A 64 12.99 4.89 11.64
N LEU A 65 13.20 5.45 10.44
CA LEU A 65 12.12 5.76 9.53
C LEU A 65 11.35 4.50 9.10
N LEU A 66 12.05 3.45 8.64
CA LEU A 66 11.42 2.21 8.18
C LEU A 66 10.60 1.50 9.26
N GLU A 67 11.07 1.55 10.51
CA GLU A 67 10.37 1.00 11.68
C GLU A 67 9.09 1.79 12.02
N ALA A 68 9.08 3.09 11.77
CA ALA A 68 7.95 3.97 12.04
C ALA A 68 6.93 4.05 10.87
N LEU A 69 7.23 3.42 9.73
CA LEU A 69 6.37 3.48 8.55
C LEU A 69 4.98 2.86 8.81
N PRO A 70 3.90 3.53 8.36
CA PRO A 70 2.55 3.05 8.61
C PRO A 70 2.20 1.84 7.74
N ALA A 71 1.20 1.08 8.20
CA ALA A 71 0.61 -0.02 7.44
C ALA A 71 -0.23 0.45 6.23
N GLN A 72 -0.69 1.70 6.27
CA GLN A 72 -1.48 2.36 5.24
C GLN A 72 -0.92 3.73 4.96
N LEU A 73 -0.96 4.15 3.71
CA LEU A 73 -0.49 5.45 3.26
C LEU A 73 -1.52 6.01 2.28
N GLY A 74 -2.40 6.88 2.76
CA GLY A 74 -3.68 7.18 2.08
C GLY A 74 -4.44 5.89 1.71
N ASP A 75 -4.79 5.74 0.43
CA ASP A 75 -5.49 4.57 -0.12
C ASP A 75 -4.57 3.37 -0.42
N PHE A 76 -3.27 3.49 -0.16
CA PHE A 76 -2.28 2.44 -0.43
C PHE A 76 -2.01 1.58 0.81
N ARG A 77 -2.01 0.26 0.67
CA ARG A 77 -1.73 -0.70 1.76
C ARG A 77 -0.31 -1.23 1.65
N ARG A 78 0.38 -1.38 2.80
CA ARG A 78 1.77 -1.86 2.85
C ARG A 78 1.89 -3.20 2.11
N ALA A 79 2.88 -3.30 1.25
CA ALA A 79 3.13 -4.46 0.40
C ALA A 79 4.52 -5.05 0.67
N GLU A 80 4.64 -6.36 0.44
CA GLU A 80 5.93 -7.04 0.46
C GLU A 80 6.75 -6.65 -0.77
N LEU A 81 8.07 -6.54 -0.60
CA LEU A 81 8.99 -6.33 -1.71
C LEU A 81 9.42 -7.67 -2.30
N ALA A 82 9.54 -7.73 -3.63
CA ALA A 82 10.09 -8.91 -4.29
C ALA A 82 11.56 -9.11 -3.90
N ALA A 83 11.97 -10.37 -3.77
CA ALA A 83 13.36 -10.71 -3.45
C ALA A 83 14.28 -10.54 -4.68
N PRO A 84 15.52 -10.04 -4.50
CA PRO A 84 16.08 -9.50 -3.25
C PRO A 84 15.53 -8.09 -2.95
N ALA A 85 14.97 -7.91 -1.75
CA ALA A 85 14.44 -6.63 -1.33
C ALA A 85 15.59 -5.64 -1.04
N PRO A 86 15.63 -4.46 -1.69
CA PRO A 86 16.64 -3.44 -1.38
C PRO A 86 16.53 -2.99 0.08
N GLN A 87 17.66 -2.82 0.75
CA GLN A 87 17.69 -2.18 2.06
C GLN A 87 17.20 -0.73 1.96
N GLY A 88 16.62 -0.20 3.03
CA GLY A 88 16.11 1.17 3.02
C GLY A 88 14.83 1.37 2.20
N ALA A 89 14.20 0.31 1.68
CA ALA A 89 13.02 0.41 0.82
C ALA A 89 11.73 -0.10 1.47
N ALA A 90 10.61 0.49 1.07
CA ALA A 90 9.27 0.04 1.41
C ALA A 90 8.31 0.34 0.24
N ALA A 91 7.22 -0.42 0.14
CA ALA A 91 6.19 -0.16 -0.85
C ALA A 91 4.78 -0.31 -0.26
N TRP A 92 3.84 0.37 -0.90
CA TRP A 92 2.41 0.22 -0.67
C TRP A 92 1.71 0.08 -2.02
N THR A 93 0.68 -0.75 -2.11
CA THR A 93 -0.10 -0.95 -3.32
C THR A 93 -1.52 -0.45 -3.15
N GLY A 94 -2.03 0.22 -4.18
CA GLY A 94 -3.43 0.64 -4.27
C GLY A 94 -4.26 -0.43 -4.98
N ASP A 95 -5.57 -0.21 -5.03
CA ASP A 95 -6.51 -1.16 -5.64
C ASP A 95 -6.31 -1.32 -7.17
N SER A 96 -5.69 -0.35 -7.84
CA SER A 96 -5.30 -0.42 -9.26
C SER A 96 -4.09 -1.34 -9.51
N GLY A 97 -3.40 -1.79 -8.46
CA GLY A 97 -2.15 -2.55 -8.54
C GLY A 97 -0.90 -1.69 -8.71
N GLU A 98 -1.04 -0.36 -8.83
CA GLU A 98 0.10 0.55 -8.81
C GLU A 98 0.71 0.68 -7.41
N ALA A 99 2.01 0.94 -7.36
CA ALA A 99 2.77 0.96 -6.12
C ALA A 99 3.37 2.35 -5.84
N VAL A 100 3.16 2.82 -4.61
CA VAL A 100 3.98 3.87 -4.00
C VAL A 100 5.23 3.22 -3.45
N VAL A 101 6.41 3.77 -3.76
CA VAL A 101 7.70 3.21 -3.32
C VAL A 101 8.50 4.27 -2.60
N LEU A 102 8.89 3.99 -1.36
CA LEU A 102 9.83 4.79 -0.58
C LEU A 102 11.20 4.12 -0.62
N ARG A 103 12.26 4.92 -0.82
CA ARG A 103 13.66 4.52 -0.67
C ARG A 103 14.37 5.53 0.22
N CYS A 104 15.18 5.06 1.16
CA CYS A 104 15.98 5.88 2.06
C CYS A 104 17.47 5.59 1.88
N GLY A 105 18.30 6.61 2.09
CA GLY A 105 19.76 6.45 2.12
C GLY A 105 20.40 6.50 0.74
N LEU A 106 19.75 7.19 -0.20
CA LEU A 106 20.22 7.35 -1.58
C LEU A 106 21.40 8.33 -1.68
N ASP A 107 22.13 8.23 -2.79
CA ASP A 107 23.00 9.31 -3.23
C ASP A 107 22.19 10.56 -3.62
N ARG A 108 22.85 11.72 -3.63
CA ARG A 108 22.25 12.96 -4.12
C ARG A 108 21.76 12.75 -5.56
N PRO A 109 20.51 13.10 -5.90
CA PRO A 109 20.04 13.06 -7.28
C PRO A 109 20.94 13.92 -8.17
N ALA A 110 21.40 13.38 -9.30
CA ALA A 110 22.33 14.08 -10.19
C ALA A 110 21.81 15.47 -10.61
N ASP A 111 20.50 15.55 -10.83
CA ASP A 111 19.79 16.74 -11.29
C ASP A 111 19.40 17.71 -10.18
N PHE A 112 19.66 17.37 -8.92
CA PHE A 112 19.51 18.29 -7.80
C PHE A 112 20.74 19.19 -7.70
N VAL A 113 20.70 20.32 -8.42
CA VAL A 113 21.77 21.31 -8.56
C VAL A 113 21.31 22.69 -8.09
N VAL A 114 22.24 23.65 -7.98
CA VAL A 114 21.90 25.02 -7.63
C VAL A 114 20.90 25.57 -8.65
N GLY A 115 19.77 26.08 -8.15
CA GLY A 115 18.66 26.58 -8.98
C GLY A 115 17.58 25.54 -9.30
N SER A 116 17.75 24.26 -8.91
CA SER A 116 16.69 23.26 -9.05
C SER A 116 15.43 23.69 -8.28
N PRO A 117 14.23 23.57 -8.87
CA PRO A 117 12.98 23.90 -8.20
C PRO A 117 12.73 22.91 -7.06
N ILE A 118 12.33 23.44 -5.90
CA ILE A 118 11.95 22.65 -4.73
C ILE A 118 10.55 23.03 -4.29
N GLN A 119 9.83 22.07 -3.72
CA GLN A 119 8.52 22.26 -3.13
C GLN A 119 8.56 21.88 -1.66
N VAL A 120 7.92 22.68 -0.81
CA VAL A 120 7.75 22.33 0.59
C VAL A 120 6.42 21.64 0.73
N VAL A 121 6.43 20.41 1.25
CA VAL A 121 5.23 19.71 1.71
C VAL A 121 5.42 19.52 3.20
N ASP A 122 4.52 20.13 3.97
CA ASP A 122 4.60 20.23 5.43
C ASP A 122 5.99 20.75 5.89
N HIS A 123 6.80 19.91 6.54
CA HIS A 123 8.11 20.27 7.06
C HIS A 123 9.30 19.71 6.24
N VAL A 124 9.06 19.25 5.01
CA VAL A 124 10.08 18.62 4.15
C VAL A 124 10.21 19.37 2.83
N GLN A 125 11.45 19.61 2.40
CA GLN A 125 11.76 20.14 1.07
C GLN A 125 11.99 19.00 0.08
N TRP A 126 11.15 18.98 -0.96
CA TRP A 126 11.13 17.96 -1.99
C TRP A 126 11.60 18.49 -3.34
N PHE A 127 12.47 17.74 -4.01
CA PHE A 127 12.87 17.93 -5.39
C PHE A 127 12.17 16.89 -6.28
N GLU A 128 11.40 17.33 -7.28
CA GLU A 128 10.65 16.44 -8.17
C GLU A 128 11.48 16.02 -9.39
N VAL A 129 11.49 14.72 -9.68
CA VAL A 129 11.93 14.16 -10.96
C VAL A 129 10.76 13.41 -11.57
N ARG A 130 10.35 13.81 -12.78
CA ARG A 130 9.26 13.16 -13.52
C ARG A 130 9.81 12.21 -14.58
N GLU A 131 9.20 11.04 -14.68
CA GLU A 131 9.45 10.06 -15.73
C GLU A 131 8.10 9.60 -16.30
N GLY A 132 7.74 10.10 -17.49
CA GLY A 132 6.41 9.90 -18.06
C GLY A 132 5.32 10.50 -17.16
N ASP A 133 4.38 9.66 -16.74
CA ASP A 133 3.26 10.02 -15.86
C ASP A 133 3.59 9.88 -14.36
N ARG A 134 4.70 9.23 -14.03
CA ARG A 134 5.17 9.02 -12.65
C ARG A 134 6.05 10.17 -12.16
N ALA A 135 5.95 10.45 -10.87
CA ALA A 135 6.78 11.44 -10.19
C ALA A 135 7.57 10.77 -9.06
N THR A 136 8.87 11.02 -9.00
CA THR A 136 9.72 10.66 -7.87
C THR A 136 10.13 11.94 -7.15
N TRP A 137 9.75 12.02 -5.88
CA TRP A 137 10.01 13.15 -5.01
C TRP A 137 11.19 12.82 -4.10
N TYR A 138 12.24 13.64 -4.15
CA TYR A 138 13.42 13.46 -3.32
C TYR A 138 13.41 14.42 -2.14
N ALA A 139 13.45 13.91 -0.91
CA ALA A 139 13.67 14.76 0.27
C ALA A 139 15.14 15.19 0.30
N VAL A 140 15.39 16.49 0.23
CA VAL A 140 16.75 17.07 0.02
C VAL A 140 17.28 17.87 1.20
N ASP A 141 16.46 18.07 2.22
CA ASP A 141 16.78 18.80 3.46
C ASP A 141 16.92 17.84 4.66
N ARG A 142 17.35 16.60 4.40
CA ARG A 142 17.66 15.57 5.40
C ARG A 142 19.11 15.11 5.26
N LYS A 143 19.68 14.56 6.33
CA LYS A 143 21.08 14.10 6.34
C LYS A 143 21.33 12.92 5.39
N VAL A 144 20.29 12.12 5.14
CA VAL A 144 20.21 11.08 4.12
C VAL A 144 19.20 11.52 3.05
N TYR A 145 19.42 11.19 1.78
CA TYR A 145 18.42 11.44 0.73
C TYR A 145 17.39 10.33 0.71
N LEU A 146 16.12 10.71 0.55
CA LEU A 146 14.99 9.79 0.44
C LEU A 146 14.28 10.05 -0.88
N ALA A 147 13.69 9.02 -1.48
CA ALA A 147 12.86 9.13 -2.67
C ALA A 147 11.50 8.49 -2.43
N LEU A 148 10.44 9.21 -2.75
CA LEU A 148 9.06 8.73 -2.79
C LEU A 148 8.56 8.75 -4.23
N THR A 149 8.41 7.58 -4.84
CA THR A 149 7.82 7.45 -6.17
C THR A 149 6.31 7.28 -6.03
N LEU A 150 5.56 8.18 -6.66
CA LEU A 150 4.10 8.21 -6.68
C LEU A 150 3.58 7.87 -8.08
N PRO A 151 2.66 6.89 -8.20
CA PRO A 151 1.92 6.67 -9.43
C PRO A 151 0.94 7.83 -9.74
N PRO A 152 0.43 7.91 -10.98
CA PRO A 152 -0.62 8.85 -11.33
C PRO A 152 -1.84 8.68 -10.44
N GLY A 153 -2.47 9.78 -10.04
CA GLY A 153 -3.69 9.72 -9.25
C GLY A 153 -3.50 9.33 -7.77
N SER A 154 -2.26 9.26 -7.25
CA SER A 154 -2.02 9.04 -5.82
C SER A 154 -2.62 10.09 -4.88
N GLY A 155 -2.98 11.27 -5.41
CA GLY A 155 -3.37 12.41 -4.59
C GLY A 155 -2.22 12.94 -3.72
N PRO A 156 -2.48 13.95 -2.87
CA PRO A 156 -1.45 14.56 -2.03
C PRO A 156 -1.17 13.77 -0.74
N THR A 157 -2.13 12.97 -0.25
CA THR A 157 -2.06 12.33 1.07
C THR A 157 -0.78 11.51 1.29
N PRO A 158 -0.32 10.65 0.35
CA PRO A 158 0.88 9.86 0.59
C PRO A 158 2.15 10.69 0.82
N ILE A 159 2.33 11.80 0.11
CA ILE A 159 3.52 12.65 0.32
C ILE A 159 3.40 13.48 1.59
N GLN A 160 2.19 13.87 2.00
CA GLN A 160 1.97 14.58 3.27
C GLN A 160 2.28 13.68 4.47
N GLU A 161 1.69 12.49 4.52
CA GLU A 161 1.92 11.53 5.62
C GLU A 161 3.40 11.10 5.72
N VAL A 162 4.08 10.90 4.58
CA VAL A 162 5.53 10.64 4.57
C VAL A 162 6.32 11.86 5.02
N SER A 163 5.87 13.09 4.69
CA SER A 163 6.56 14.32 5.09
C SER A 163 6.53 14.50 6.61
N ASP A 164 5.38 14.30 7.23
CA ASP A 164 5.23 14.34 8.69
C ASP A 164 6.12 13.28 9.35
N LEU A 165 6.07 12.04 8.87
CA LEU A 165 6.89 10.95 9.40
C LEU A 165 8.40 11.25 9.28
N ILE A 166 8.85 11.80 8.15
CA ILE A 166 10.25 12.20 7.96
C ILE A 166 10.63 13.32 8.92
N ALA A 167 9.75 14.30 9.16
CA ALA A 167 10.01 15.39 10.09
C ALA A 167 10.16 14.92 11.54
N ASP A 168 9.36 13.92 11.95
CA ASP A 168 9.41 13.34 13.29
C ASP A 168 10.62 12.44 13.52
N THR A 169 11.11 11.77 12.46
CA THR A 169 12.16 10.74 12.57
C THR A 169 13.55 11.23 12.18
N ILE A 170 13.66 12.14 11.23
CA ILE A 170 14.96 12.60 10.67
C ILE A 170 15.00 14.11 10.71
N GLY A 171 15.91 14.66 11.52
CA GLY A 171 16.09 16.10 11.65
C GLY A 171 16.48 16.78 10.33
N ALA A 172 15.94 17.99 10.14
CA ALA A 172 16.25 18.84 8.98
C ALA A 172 17.70 19.33 9.01
N VAL A 173 18.29 19.48 7.82
CA VAL A 173 19.62 20.07 7.60
C VAL A 173 19.57 21.02 6.40
N PRO A 174 20.51 21.98 6.26
CA PRO A 174 20.62 22.78 5.05
C PRO A 174 20.76 21.90 3.80
N ILE A 175 20.03 22.26 2.75
CA ILE A 175 20.09 21.56 1.46
C ILE A 175 21.50 21.61 0.86
N ARG A 176 21.89 20.55 0.15
CA ARG A 176 23.23 20.42 -0.46
C ARG A 176 23.14 20.12 -1.96
N PRO A 177 22.67 21.08 -2.78
CA PRO A 177 22.62 20.90 -4.23
C PRO A 177 24.03 20.76 -4.82
N GLY A 178 24.13 20.08 -5.97
CA GLY A 178 25.34 20.08 -6.80
C GLY A 178 25.60 21.45 -7.45
N PRO A 179 26.78 21.64 -8.07
CA PRO A 179 27.09 22.86 -8.80
C PRO A 179 26.08 23.11 -9.94
N PRO A 180 25.85 24.38 -10.34
CA PRO A 180 25.01 24.69 -11.49
C PRO A 180 25.59 24.03 -12.76
N ARG A 181 24.69 23.69 -13.70
CA ARG A 181 25.09 23.17 -15.01
C ARG A 181 25.57 24.28 -15.95
#